data_AF-A0A6B3E819-F1
#
_entry.id   AF-A0A6B3E819-F1
#
_cell.length_a   1.000
_cell.length_b   1.000
_cell.length_c   1.000
_cell.angle_alpha   90.00
_cell.angle_beta   90.00
_cell.angle_gamma   90.00
#
_symmetry.space_group_name_H-M   'P 1'
#
loop_
_entity.id
_entity.type
_entity.pdbx_description
1 polymer ?
#
loop_
_entity_poly.entity_id
_entity_poly.type
_entity_poly.pdbx_seq_one_letter_code
_entity_poly.pdbx_strand_id
1 'polypeptide(L)' 'MTTDVRTRIRDGDPDAFAELYETYARSVYNHAFRLTADWSLAEDVMAETFALAWRLRAK' A
#
# COMPACT_ATOMS: atom_id res chain seq x y z
N MET A 1 20.31 10.94 -9.41
CA MET A 1 18.92 11.14 -9.87
C MET A 1 18.07 10.05 -9.24
N THR A 2 17.65 10.22 -7.98
CA THR A 2 16.65 9.35 -7.35
C THR A 2 15.31 9.73 -7.94
N THR A 3 14.90 9.06 -9.01
CA THR A 3 13.56 9.20 -9.57
C THR A 3 12.58 8.82 -8.45
N ASP A 4 11.91 9.83 -7.92
CA ASP A 4 11.03 9.74 -6.77
C ASP A 4 10.07 8.55 -6.94
N VAL A 5 10.04 7.63 -5.96
CA VAL A 5 9.18 6.43 -5.97
C VAL A 5 7.74 6.80 -6.27
N ARG A 6 7.28 7.95 -5.78
CA ARG A 6 5.92 8.46 -6.04
C ARG A 6 5.73 8.75 -7.52
N THR A 7 6.68 9.40 -8.18
CA THR A 7 6.60 9.67 -9.62
C THR A 7 6.51 8.38 -10.42
N ARG A 8 7.36 7.39 -10.11
CA ARG A 8 7.31 6.07 -10.79
C ARG A 8 5.96 5.36 -10.59
N ILE A 9 5.42 5.40 -9.37
CA ILE A 9 4.08 4.85 -9.09
C ILE A 9 2.99 5.57 -9.89
N ARG A 10 3.06 6.90 -10.02
CA ARG A 10 2.08 7.67 -10.84
C ARG A 10 2.18 7.31 -12.32
N ASP A 11 3.39 7.08 -12.81
CA ASP A 11 3.66 6.62 -14.19
C ASP A 11 3.23 5.15 -14.41
N GLY A 12 2.84 4.45 -13.34
CA GLY A 12 2.32 3.08 -13.40
C GLY A 12 3.38 2.00 -13.32
N ASP A 13 4.56 2.30 -12.76
CA ASP A 13 5.61 1.33 -12.46
C ASP A 13 5.15 0.37 -11.33
N PRO A 14 4.88 -0.91 -11.63
CA PRO A 14 4.44 -1.88 -10.62
C PRO A 14 5.56 -2.25 -9.63
N ASP A 15 6.83 -2.19 -10.03
CA ASP A 15 7.96 -2.53 -9.16
C ASP A 15 8.15 -1.45 -8.09
N ALA A 16 7.97 -0.18 -8.46
CA ALA A 16 7.95 0.92 -7.49
C ALA A 16 6.79 0.80 -6.49
N PHE A 17 5.64 0.27 -6.91
CA PHE A 17 4.52 0.02 -6.02
C PHE A 17 4.73 -1.21 -5.14
N ALA A 18 5.41 -2.25 -5.63
CA ALA A 18 5.82 -3.40 -4.83
C ALA A 18 6.81 -2.98 -3.73
N GLU A 19 7.77 -2.10 -4.04
CA GLU A 19 8.69 -1.52 -3.05
C GLU A 19 7.93 -0.78 -1.93
N LEU A 20 6.91 0.00 -2.30
CA LEU A 20 6.02 0.67 -1.35
C LEU A 20 5.25 -0.35 -0.49
N TYR A 21 4.67 -1.37 -1.11
CA TYR A 21 3.90 -2.40 -0.42
C TYR A 21 4.77 -3.14 0.60
N GLU A 22 5.92 -3.67 0.20
CA GLU A 22 6.84 -4.39 1.10
C GLU A 22 7.27 -3.52 2.30
N THR A 23 7.48 -2.22 2.08
CA THR A 23 7.88 -1.28 3.13
C THR A 23 6.76 -1.00 4.14
N TYR A 24 5.51 -0.86 3.67
CA TYR A 24 4.42 -0.33 4.49
C TYR A 24 3.34 -1.35 4.87
N ALA A 25 3.25 -2.51 4.21
CA ALA A 25 2.20 -3.50 4.42
C ALA A 25 2.09 -3.91 5.89
N ARG A 26 3.22 -4.21 6.55
CA ARG A 26 3.25 -4.58 7.98
C ARG A 26 2.76 -3.46 8.89
N SER A 27 3.08 -2.20 8.58
CA SER A 27 2.65 -1.05 9.37
C SER A 27 1.13 -0.85 9.27
N VAL A 28 0.60 -0.90 8.04
CA VAL A 28 -0.83 -0.77 7.76
C VAL A 28 -1.61 -1.94 8.39
N TYR A 29 -1.11 -3.16 8.24
CA TYR A 29 -1.68 -4.35 8.86
C TYR A 29 -1.77 -4.21 10.39
N ASN A 30 -0.67 -3.85 11.05
CA ASN A 30 -0.65 -3.68 12.50
C ASN A 30 -1.59 -2.56 12.95
N HIS A 31 -1.73 -1.50 12.16
CA HIS A 31 -2.66 -0.42 12.45
C HIS A 31 -4.11 -0.91 12.37
N ALA A 32 -4.47 -1.64 11.30
CA ALA A 32 -5.79 -2.22 11.14
C ALA A 32 -6.09 -3.23 12.27
N PHE A 33 -5.14 -4.11 12.58
CA PHE A 33 -5.29 -5.09 13.67
C PHE A 33 -5.52 -4.44 15.04
N ARG A 34 -4.85 -3.31 15.33
CA ARG A 34 -5.08 -2.55 16.59
C ARG A 34 -6.48 -1.97 16.69
N LEU A 35 -7.18 -1.77 15.57
CA LEU A 35 -8.54 -1.22 15.52
C LEU A 35 -9.61 -2.31 15.47
N THR A 36 -9.32 -3.42 14.81
CA THR A 36 -10.29 -4.50 14.54
C THR A 36 -10.19 -5.65 15.54
N ALA A 37 -9.01 -5.87 16.13
CA ALA A 37 -8.66 -7.06 16.90
C ALA A 37 -8.93 -8.40 16.16
N ASP A 38 -9.01 -8.35 14.83
CA ASP A 38 -9.31 -9.47 13.95
C ASP A 38 -8.25 -9.53 12.84
N TRP A 39 -7.59 -10.69 12.72
CA TRP A 39 -6.49 -10.93 11.79
C TRP A 39 -6.94 -10.87 10.33
N SER A 40 -8.12 -11.44 10.02
CA SER A 40 -8.69 -11.49 8.67
C SER A 40 -9.14 -10.09 8.25
N LEU A 41 -9.86 -9.39 9.12
CA LEU A 41 -10.31 -8.03 8.81
C LEU A 41 -9.14 -7.06 8.65
N ALA A 42 -8.06 -7.25 9.42
CA ALA A 42 -6.84 -6.45 9.26
C ALA A 42 -6.14 -6.70 7.91
N GLU A 43 -6.16 -7.94 7.43
CA GLU A 43 -5.63 -8.31 6.11
C GLU A 43 -6.47 -7.68 5.00
N ASP A 44 -7.80 -7.81 5.08
CA ASP A 44 -8.74 -7.24 4.11
C ASP A 44 -8.59 -5.72 4.00
N VAL A 45 -8.54 -5.01 5.13
CA VAL A 45 -8.36 -3.55 5.18
C VAL A 45 -7.03 -3.12 4.57
N MET A 46 -5.95 -3.85 4.87
CA MET A 46 -4.63 -3.57 4.32
C MET A 46 -4.63 -3.79 2.80
N ALA A 47 -5.15 -4.92 2.32
CA ALA A 47 -5.25 -5.23 0.90
C ALA A 47 -6.10 -4.20 0.15
N GLU A 48 -7.26 -3.82 0.69
CA GLU A 48 -8.14 -2.80 0.11
C GLU A 48 -7.44 -1.45 0.02
N THR A 49 -6.71 -1.05 1.07
CA THR A 49 -5.97 0.21 1.11
C THR A 49 -4.97 0.32 -0.03
N PHE A 50 -4.14 -0.72 -0.23
CA PHE A 50 -3.16 -0.71 -1.33
C PHE A 50 -3.82 -0.84 -2.70
N ALA A 51 -4.89 -1.64 -2.84
CA ALA A 51 -5.64 -1.73 -4.09
C ALA A 51 -6.24 -0.37 -4.50
N LEU A 52 -6.80 0.38 -3.54
CA LEU A 52 -7.31 1.73 -3.75
C LEU A 52 -6.17 2.71 -4.08
N ALA A 53 -5.05 2.65 -3.36
CA ALA A 53 -3.88 3.48 -3.64
C ALA A 53 -3.39 3.30 -5.09
N TRP A 54 -3.30 2.05 -5.56
CA TRP A 54 -2.92 1.77 -6.95
C TRP A 54 -3.95 2.29 -7.97
N ARG A 55 -5.25 2.15 -7.70
CA ARG A 55 -6.31 2.68 -8.57
C ARG A 55 -6.29 4.20 -8.65
N LEU A 56 -5.91 4.89 -7.57
CA LEU A 56 -5.88 6.34 -7.48
C LEU A 56 -4.54 6.96 -7.91
N ARG A 57 -3.55 6.15 -8.33
CA ARG A 57 -2.18 6.61 -8.66
C ARG A 57 -2.11 7.75 -9.68
N ALA A 58 -3.07 7.83 -10.60
CA ALA A 58 -3.09 8.83 -11.67
C ALA A 58 -3.95 10.07 -11.35
N LYS A 59 -4.61 10.11 -10.18
CA LYS A 59 -5.25 11.35 -9.70
C LYS A 59 -4.20 12.32 -9.15
#